data_AF-D7N812-F1
#
_entry.id   AF-D7N812-F1
#
_cell.length_a   1.000
_cell.length_b   1.000
_cell.length_c   1.000
_cell.angle_alpha   90.00
_cell.angle_beta   90.00
_cell.angle_gamma   90.00
#
_symmetry.space_group_name_H-M   'P 1'
#
loop_
_entity.id
_entity.type
_entity.pdbx_description
1 polymer ?
#
loop_
_entity_poly.entity_id
_entity_poly.type
_entity_poly.pdbx_seq_one_letter_code
_entity_poly.pdbx_strand_id
1 'polypeptide(L)'
;MYINMKNVNKARRTSKIEITIGVIILLFWSAGCITTSDLKVVLTIILMMLPGVWLIYSGNKKRVLCNYANEYSKYIRGDSDGEVLISTMAKSFKIDDEKLIKIIKKLIQKDYVMNFHLDLNEKPKLILYTDNEKVEFVEVYCTHCGATNKVKKGFVGNCSYCNSVIGKK
;
A
#
# COMPACT_ATOMS: atom_id res chain seq x y z
N MET A 1 -7.94 9.90 10.37
CA MET A 1 -6.59 10.14 9.79
C MET A 1 -6.31 9.03 8.78
N TYR A 2 -6.23 9.33 7.48
CA TYR A 2 -6.19 8.30 6.42
C TYR A 2 -4.85 7.58 6.19
N ILE A 3 -3.82 7.87 7.00
CA ILE A 3 -2.48 7.24 6.89
C ILE A 3 -2.19 6.45 8.15
N ASN A 4 -1.72 5.22 7.99
CA ASN A 4 -1.11 4.46 9.07
C ASN A 4 0.34 4.94 9.28
N MET A 5 0.50 5.96 10.11
CA MET A 5 1.80 6.61 10.32
C MET A 5 2.84 5.63 10.90
N LYS A 6 2.39 4.63 11.68
CA LYS A 6 3.27 3.59 12.25
C LYS A 6 3.88 2.72 11.15
N ASN A 7 3.07 2.22 10.23
CA ASN A 7 3.53 1.37 9.14
C ASN A 7 4.34 2.16 8.10
N VAL A 8 3.91 3.37 7.75
CA VAL A 8 4.64 4.24 6.82
C VAL A 8 6.02 4.62 7.39
N ASN A 9 6.11 4.98 8.68
CA ASN A 9 7.39 5.29 9.31
C ASN A 9 8.30 4.06 9.41
N LYS A 10 7.75 2.88 9.74
CA LYS A 10 8.49 1.62 9.75
C LYS A 10 9.05 1.30 8.36
N ALA A 11 8.21 1.37 7.32
CA ALA A 11 8.62 1.15 5.94
C ALA A 11 9.70 2.13 5.48
N ARG A 12 9.54 3.43 5.80
CA ARG A 12 10.52 4.48 5.50
C ARG A 12 11.85 4.23 6.20
N ARG A 13 11.83 3.77 7.46
CA ARG A 13 13.04 3.38 8.19
C ARG A 13 13.72 2.18 7.54
N THR A 14 12.98 1.12 7.21
CA THR A 14 13.55 -0.05 6.53
C THR A 14 14.14 0.29 5.17
N SER A 15 13.48 1.17 4.40
CA SER A 15 13.95 1.65 3.10
C SER A 15 15.30 2.38 3.22
N LYS A 16 15.45 3.27 4.21
CA LYS A 16 16.72 3.95 4.47
C LYS A 16 17.82 2.95 4.81
N ILE A 17 17.55 1.98 5.69
CA ILE A 17 18.51 0.95 6.09
C ILE A 17 18.94 0.11 4.88
N GLU A 18 18.00 -0.33 4.04
CA GLU A 18 18.31 -1.12 2.84
C GLU A 18 19.19 -0.35 1.84
N ILE A 19 18.90 0.93 1.60
CA ILE A 19 19.71 1.77 0.71
C ILE A 19 21.11 1.98 1.31
N THR A 20 21.22 2.28 2.60
CA THR A 20 22.52 2.47 3.27
C THR A 20 23.37 1.20 3.22
N ILE A 21 22.80 0.03 3.55
CA ILE A 21 23.51 -1.25 3.46
C ILE A 21 23.91 -1.55 2.02
N GLY A 22 23.01 -1.34 1.05
CA GLY A 22 23.31 -1.56 -0.36
C GLY A 22 24.47 -0.70 -0.88
N VAL A 23 24.54 0.57 -0.48
CA VAL A 23 25.66 1.47 -0.81
C VAL A 23 26.96 1.01 -0.16
N ILE A 24 26.93 0.59 1.10
CA ILE A 24 28.12 0.06 1.81
C ILE A 24 28.67 -1.17 1.08
N ILE A 25 27.80 -2.10 0.68
CA ILE A 25 28.19 -3.31 -0.08
C ILE A 25 28.86 -2.91 -1.39
N LEU A 26 28.29 -1.98 -2.16
CA LEU A 26 28.87 -1.54 -3.42
C LEU A 26 30.23 -0.88 -3.23
N LEU A 27 30.37 -0.01 -2.22
CA LEU A 27 31.66 0.65 -1.93
C LEU A 27 32.72 -0.37 -1.53
N PHE A 28 32.39 -1.31 -0.64
CA PHE A 28 33.32 -2.35 -0.18
C PHE A 28 33.85 -3.22 -1.32
N TRP A 29 32.96 -3.72 -2.19
CA TRP A 29 33.35 -4.58 -3.31
C TRP A 29 34.01 -3.81 -4.46
N SER A 30 33.63 -2.54 -4.68
CA SER A 30 34.25 -1.70 -5.71
C SER A 30 35.75 -1.46 -5.47
N ALA A 31 36.16 -1.30 -4.21
CA ALA A 31 37.58 -1.18 -3.85
C ALA A 31 38.37 -2.45 -4.20
N GLY A 32 37.76 -3.64 -4.04
CA GLY A 32 38.38 -4.93 -4.39
C GLY A 32 38.74 -5.03 -5.88
N CYS A 33 37.88 -4.53 -6.77
CA CYS A 33 38.12 -4.55 -8.22
C CYS A 33 39.40 -3.81 -8.64
N ILE A 34 39.81 -2.78 -7.90
CA ILE A 34 41.00 -1.97 -8.24
C ILE A 34 42.29 -2.71 -7.90
N THR A 35 42.24 -3.62 -6.90
CA THR A 35 43.43 -4.27 -6.34
C THR A 35 43.84 -5.57 -7.02
N THR A 36 42.97 -6.14 -7.87
CA THR A 36 43.18 -7.49 -8.42
C THR A 36 43.16 -7.50 -9.95
N SER A 37 44.15 -8.14 -10.57
CA SER A 37 44.18 -8.39 -12.02
C SER A 37 43.58 -9.75 -12.42
N ASP A 38 43.28 -10.61 -11.45
CA ASP A 38 42.75 -11.95 -11.72
C ASP A 38 41.29 -11.92 -12.16
N LEU A 39 41.03 -12.32 -13.41
CA LEU A 39 39.69 -12.35 -14.00
C LEU A 39 38.66 -13.12 -13.15
N LYS A 40 39.07 -14.25 -12.55
CA LYS A 40 38.19 -15.05 -11.68
C LYS A 40 37.78 -14.31 -10.41
N VAL A 41 38.72 -13.53 -9.84
CA VAL A 41 38.47 -12.73 -8.63
C VAL A 41 37.54 -11.57 -8.97
N VAL A 42 37.79 -10.87 -10.08
CA VAL A 42 36.93 -9.79 -10.58
C VAL A 42 35.49 -10.28 -10.83
N LEU A 43 35.31 -11.43 -11.49
CA LEU A 43 33.98 -12.03 -11.72
C LEU A 43 33.24 -12.34 -10.42
N THR A 44 33.96 -12.84 -9.41
CA THR A 44 33.39 -13.14 -8.08
C THR A 44 32.93 -11.85 -7.38
N ILE A 45 33.74 -10.80 -7.45
CA ILE A 45 33.41 -9.49 -6.87
C ILE A 45 32.16 -8.90 -7.52
N ILE A 46 32.03 -8.96 -8.85
CA ILE A 46 30.84 -8.49 -9.58
C ILE A 46 29.58 -9.25 -9.10
N LEU A 47 29.68 -10.57 -8.92
CA LEU A 47 28.56 -11.38 -8.41
C LEU A 47 28.12 -10.90 -7.01
N MET A 48 29.08 -10.53 -6.14
CA MET A 48 28.79 -10.04 -4.79
C MET A 48 28.21 -8.61 -4.77
N MET A 49 28.31 -7.85 -5.85
CA MET A 49 27.65 -6.53 -5.97
C MET A 49 26.15 -6.62 -6.26
N LEU A 50 25.68 -7.68 -6.91
CA LEU A 50 24.27 -7.90 -7.25
C LEU A 50 23.29 -7.72 -6.07
N PRO A 51 23.51 -8.31 -4.87
CA PRO A 51 22.64 -8.08 -3.72
C PRO A 51 22.63 -6.61 -3.28
N GLY A 52 23.74 -5.88 -3.42
CA GLY A 52 23.82 -4.45 -3.11
C GLY A 52 22.90 -3.63 -4.02
N VAL A 53 22.95 -3.87 -5.34
CA VAL A 53 22.05 -3.24 -6.32
C VAL A 53 20.59 -3.57 -6.03
N TRP A 54 20.29 -4.83 -5.72
CA TRP A 54 18.95 -5.28 -5.37
C TRP A 54 18.39 -4.56 -4.13
N LEU A 55 19.19 -4.41 -3.06
CA LEU A 55 18.79 -3.71 -1.85
C LEU A 55 18.46 -2.23 -2.11
N ILE A 56 19.27 -1.55 -2.92
CA ILE A 56 19.02 -0.16 -3.31
C ILE A 56 17.71 -0.05 -4.09
N TYR A 57 17.49 -0.95 -5.06
CA TYR A 57 16.26 -1.00 -5.84
C TYR A 57 15.02 -1.24 -4.96
N SER A 58 15.06 -2.24 -4.08
CA SER A 58 13.98 -2.57 -3.14
C SER A 58 13.69 -1.40 -2.19
N GLY A 59 14.74 -0.79 -1.63
CA GLY A 59 14.63 0.36 -0.74
C GLY A 59 14.00 1.57 -1.43
N ASN A 60 14.42 1.90 -2.66
CA ASN A 60 13.84 2.98 -3.45
C ASN A 60 12.36 2.74 -3.77
N LYS A 61 12.00 1.51 -4.16
CA LYS A 61 10.61 1.14 -4.43
C LYS A 61 9.70 1.35 -3.21
N LYS A 62 10.17 0.99 -2.00
CA LYS A 62 9.44 1.23 -0.75
C LYS A 62 9.30 2.72 -0.45
N ARG A 63 10.36 3.51 -0.69
CA ARG A 63 10.36 4.98 -0.49
C ARG A 63 9.32 5.65 -1.39
N VAL A 64 9.32 5.31 -2.68
CA VAL A 64 8.36 5.82 -3.66
C VAL A 64 6.93 5.50 -3.24
N LEU A 65 6.66 4.26 -2.79
CA LEU A 65 5.34 3.87 -2.32
C LEU A 65 4.88 4.67 -1.09
N CYS A 66 5.78 4.95 -0.14
CA CYS A 66 5.47 5.82 1.01
C CYS A 66 5.18 7.26 0.61
N ASN A 67 5.87 7.77 -0.41
CA ASN A 67 5.62 9.12 -0.93
C ASN A 67 4.22 9.20 -1.58
N TYR A 68 3.83 8.19 -2.38
CA TYR A 68 2.46 8.12 -2.92
C TYR A 68 1.41 8.08 -1.81
N ALA A 69 1.62 7.30 -0.75
CA ALA A 69 0.71 7.26 0.40
C ALA A 69 0.51 8.68 0.99
N ASN A 70 1.59 9.43 1.16
CA ASN A 70 1.53 10.79 1.69
C ASN A 70 0.83 11.78 0.74
N GLU A 71 1.22 11.81 -0.54
CA GLU A 71 0.61 12.72 -1.51
C GLU A 71 -0.89 12.45 -1.72
N TYR A 72 -1.27 11.19 -1.85
CA TYR A 72 -2.67 10.81 -2.00
C TYR A 72 -3.48 11.13 -0.75
N SER A 73 -2.93 10.94 0.44
CA SER A 73 -3.61 11.32 1.67
C SER A 73 -3.86 12.82 1.80
N LYS A 74 -2.96 13.67 1.28
CA LYS A 74 -3.14 15.13 1.30
C LYS A 74 -4.28 15.52 0.37
N TYR A 75 -4.31 14.94 -0.83
CA TYR A 75 -5.38 15.14 -1.79
C TYR A 75 -6.74 14.72 -1.20
N ILE A 76 -6.80 13.51 -0.65
CA ILE A 76 -7.99 12.95 0.00
C ILE A 76 -8.49 13.81 1.18
N ARG A 77 -7.58 14.40 1.98
CA ARG A 77 -7.98 15.29 3.08
C ARG A 77 -8.56 16.63 2.63
N GLY A 78 -8.23 17.06 1.41
CA GLY A 78 -8.75 18.30 0.84
C GLY A 78 -10.16 18.16 0.27
N ASP A 79 -10.67 16.93 0.15
CA ASP A 79 -11.97 16.63 -0.41
C ASP A 79 -13.03 16.52 0.70
N SER A 80 -14.09 17.33 0.59
CA SER A 80 -15.19 17.40 1.56
C SER A 80 -16.26 16.35 1.35
N ASP A 81 -16.28 15.70 0.19
CA ASP A 81 -17.48 15.01 -0.30
C ASP A 81 -17.56 13.55 0.15
N GLY A 82 -16.54 13.06 0.85
CA GLY A 82 -16.48 11.68 1.36
C GLY A 82 -16.32 10.61 0.26
N GLU A 83 -16.40 11.00 -1.02
CA GLU A 83 -16.17 10.13 -2.17
C GLU A 83 -15.22 10.80 -3.18
N VAL A 84 -14.11 10.14 -3.52
CA VAL A 84 -13.14 10.62 -4.52
C VAL A 84 -13.21 9.74 -5.75
N LEU A 85 -13.63 10.31 -6.89
CA LEU A 85 -13.58 9.63 -8.17
C LEU A 85 -12.13 9.38 -8.59
N ILE A 86 -11.80 8.13 -8.93
CA ILE A 86 -10.45 7.76 -9.37
C ILE A 86 -10.04 8.51 -10.62
N SER A 87 -10.96 8.76 -11.55
CA SER A 87 -10.68 9.47 -12.80
C SER A 87 -10.34 10.95 -12.56
N THR A 88 -10.97 11.61 -11.57
CA THR A 88 -10.62 12.99 -11.17
C THR A 88 -9.24 13.02 -10.52
N MET A 89 -8.97 12.06 -9.64
CA MET A 89 -7.66 11.90 -9.00
C MET A 89 -6.57 11.62 -10.04
N ALA A 90 -6.79 10.67 -10.96
CA ALA A 90 -5.87 10.30 -12.03
C ALA A 90 -5.49 11.50 -12.92
N LYS A 91 -6.48 12.31 -13.32
CA LYS A 91 -6.26 13.57 -14.06
C LYS A 91 -5.37 14.55 -13.28
N SER A 92 -5.62 14.72 -11.98
CA SER A 92 -4.81 15.61 -11.14
C SER A 92 -3.34 15.18 -11.03
N PHE A 93 -3.08 13.87 -11.01
CA PHE A 93 -1.72 13.31 -10.93
C PHE A 93 -1.09 13.03 -12.30
N LYS A 94 -1.82 13.24 -13.41
CA LYS A 94 -1.40 12.88 -14.78
C LYS A 94 -0.98 11.40 -14.90
N ILE A 95 -1.71 10.52 -14.20
CA ILE A 95 -1.47 9.07 -14.20
C ILE A 95 -2.69 8.40 -14.84
N ASP A 96 -2.47 7.27 -15.49
CA ASP A 96 -3.54 6.42 -16.00
C ASP A 96 -4.37 5.78 -14.87
N ASP A 97 -5.69 5.68 -15.07
CA ASP A 97 -6.64 5.15 -14.08
C ASP A 97 -6.26 3.74 -13.60
N GLU A 98 -5.85 2.84 -14.50
CA GLU A 98 -5.46 1.46 -14.14
C GLU A 98 -4.19 1.45 -13.29
N LYS A 99 -3.23 2.30 -13.65
CA LYS A 99 -1.99 2.45 -12.87
C LYS A 99 -2.28 3.00 -11.48
N LEU A 100 -3.17 3.98 -11.36
CA LEU A 100 -3.57 4.55 -10.08
C LEU A 100 -4.26 3.51 -9.19
N ILE A 101 -5.21 2.75 -9.75
CA ILE A 101 -5.89 1.64 -9.06
C ILE A 101 -4.86 0.61 -8.55
N LYS A 102 -3.87 0.25 -9.36
CA LYS A 102 -2.82 -0.70 -8.96
C LYS A 102 -1.95 -0.16 -7.82
N ILE A 103 -1.65 1.14 -7.80
CA ILE A 103 -0.89 1.78 -6.71
C ILE A 103 -1.74 1.79 -5.44
N ILE A 104 -2.99 2.21 -5.52
CA ILE A 104 -3.92 2.25 -4.38
C ILE A 104 -4.10 0.84 -3.80
N LYS A 105 -4.34 -0.19 -4.62
CA LYS A 105 -4.41 -1.59 -4.17
C LYS A 105 -3.16 -2.00 -3.39
N LYS A 106 -1.96 -1.62 -3.87
CA LYS A 106 -0.69 -1.90 -3.15
C LYS A 106 -0.59 -1.14 -1.83
N LEU A 107 -1.08 0.10 -1.76
CA LEU A 107 -1.09 0.88 -0.54
C LEU A 107 -1.99 0.26 0.53
N ILE A 108 -3.19 -0.21 0.12
CA ILE A 108 -4.13 -0.92 0.99
C ILE A 108 -3.51 -2.24 1.47
N GLN A 109 -2.97 -3.06 0.56
CA GLN A 109 -2.32 -4.34 0.92
C GLN A 109 -1.13 -4.18 1.87
N LYS A 110 -0.44 -3.04 1.80
CA LYS A 110 0.69 -2.72 2.69
C LYS A 110 0.28 -2.01 3.97
N ASP A 111 -1.02 -1.78 4.16
CA ASP A 111 -1.59 -1.09 5.32
C ASP A 111 -0.89 0.27 5.57
N TYR A 112 -0.57 0.99 4.49
CA TYR A 112 -0.01 2.35 4.57
C TYR A 112 -1.09 3.41 4.71
N VAL A 113 -2.30 3.03 4.32
CA VAL A 113 -3.45 3.89 4.16
C VAL A 113 -4.66 3.19 4.79
N MET A 114 -5.48 3.95 5.51
CA MET A 114 -6.60 3.43 6.31
C MET A 114 -7.83 4.29 6.07
N ASN A 115 -8.98 3.76 6.47
CA ASN A 115 -10.26 4.47 6.46
C ASN A 115 -10.73 4.85 5.04
N PHE A 116 -10.53 3.97 4.07
CA PHE A 116 -11.25 4.05 2.79
C PHE A 116 -11.48 2.68 2.14
N HIS A 117 -12.48 2.63 1.28
CA HIS A 117 -12.80 1.47 0.45
C HIS A 117 -12.70 1.84 -1.03
N LEU A 118 -12.09 0.96 -1.83
CA LEU A 118 -12.04 1.11 -3.28
C LEU A 118 -13.24 0.37 -3.88
N ASP A 119 -14.21 1.12 -4.39
CA ASP A 119 -15.30 0.57 -5.18
C ASP A 119 -14.90 0.54 -6.67
N LEU A 120 -15.00 -0.64 -7.28
CA LEU A 120 -14.67 -0.91 -8.67
C LEU A 120 -15.92 -1.19 -9.53
N ASN A 121 -17.12 -0.84 -9.03
CA ASN A 121 -18.37 -0.89 -9.78
C ASN A 121 -18.37 0.10 -10.98
N GLU A 122 -19.54 0.47 -11.49
CA GLU A 122 -19.75 1.27 -12.72
C GLU A 122 -18.76 2.43 -12.92
N LYS A 123 -18.36 3.12 -11.84
CA LYS A 123 -17.27 4.11 -11.86
C LYS A 123 -16.32 3.87 -10.69
N PRO A 124 -15.00 3.69 -10.94
CA PRO A 124 -14.04 3.47 -9.86
C PRO A 124 -13.99 4.68 -8.92
N LYS A 125 -14.28 4.47 -7.64
CA LYS A 125 -14.31 5.54 -6.62
C LYS A 125 -13.71 5.08 -5.30
N LEU A 126 -13.12 6.03 -4.57
CA LEU A 126 -12.65 5.87 -3.20
C LEU A 126 -13.69 6.43 -2.25
N ILE A 127 -14.25 5.58 -1.40
CA ILE A 127 -15.17 5.98 -0.34
C ILE A 127 -14.36 6.20 0.93
N LEU A 128 -14.38 7.40 1.49
CA LEU A 128 -13.60 7.85 2.63
C LEU A 128 -14.41 7.78 3.92
N TYR A 129 -13.80 7.29 5.00
CA TYR A 129 -14.42 7.26 6.33
C TYR A 129 -13.73 8.26 7.27
N THR A 130 -14.48 9.16 7.90
CA THR A 130 -13.93 10.06 8.92
C THR A 130 -13.98 9.38 10.30
N ASP A 131 -12.92 9.57 11.11
CA ASP A 131 -12.80 8.99 12.47
C ASP A 131 -13.94 9.40 13.43
N ASN A 132 -14.74 10.41 13.07
CA ASN A 132 -15.86 10.92 13.85
C ASN A 132 -17.19 10.18 13.60
N GLU A 133 -17.28 9.36 12.55
CA GLU A 133 -18.38 8.39 12.44
C GLU A 133 -18.00 7.16 13.25
N LYS A 134 -18.52 7.06 14.48
CA LYS A 134 -18.57 5.78 15.20
C LYS A 134 -19.14 4.76 14.23
N VAL A 135 -18.31 3.85 13.75
CA VAL A 135 -18.74 2.74 12.90
C VAL A 135 -19.65 1.86 13.76
N GLU A 136 -20.96 2.12 13.72
CA GLU A 136 -21.95 1.32 14.42
C GLU A 136 -22.01 -0.04 13.73
N PHE A 137 -21.62 -1.09 14.48
CA PHE A 137 -21.85 -2.47 14.07
C PHE A 137 -23.23 -2.87 14.57
N VAL A 138 -24.03 -3.47 13.69
CA VAL A 138 -25.32 -4.06 14.02
C VAL A 138 -25.17 -5.56 13.95
N GLU A 139 -25.72 -6.26 14.94
CA GLU A 139 -25.87 -7.70 14.90
C GLU A 139 -27.04 -8.04 13.97
N VAL A 140 -26.74 -8.73 12.87
CA VAL A 140 -27.73 -9.16 11.89
C VAL A 140 -27.75 -10.68 11.84
N TYR A 141 -28.96 -11.22 11.91
CA TYR A 141 -29.21 -12.65 11.82
C TYR A 141 -29.13 -13.11 10.36
N CYS A 142 -28.35 -14.16 10.12
CA CYS A 142 -28.29 -14.82 8.83
C CYS A 142 -29.61 -15.56 8.55
N THR A 143 -30.32 -15.21 7.49
CA THR A 143 -31.57 -15.89 7.08
C THR A 143 -31.35 -17.33 6.60
N HIS A 144 -30.10 -17.70 6.26
CA HIS A 144 -29.78 -19.02 5.70
C HIS A 144 -29.28 -20.03 6.74
N CYS A 145 -28.56 -19.59 7.78
CA CYS A 145 -28.01 -20.50 8.81
C CYS A 145 -28.36 -20.10 10.25
N GLY A 146 -29.08 -19.00 10.46
CA GLY A 146 -29.45 -18.51 11.79
C GLY A 146 -28.31 -17.89 12.60
N ALA A 147 -27.06 -17.91 12.11
CA ALA A 147 -25.94 -17.35 12.84
C ALA A 147 -26.03 -15.82 12.96
N THR A 148 -25.66 -15.31 14.14
CA THR A 148 -25.58 -13.88 14.40
C THR A 148 -24.25 -13.36 13.89
N ASN A 149 -24.30 -12.39 12.97
CA ASN A 149 -23.10 -11.78 12.38
C ASN A 149 -23.05 -10.30 12.75
N LYS A 150 -21.87 -9.82 13.15
CA LYS A 150 -21.62 -8.39 13.33
C LYS A 150 -21.30 -7.77 11.98
N VAL A 151 -22.26 -7.04 11.42
CA VAL A 151 -22.11 -6.33 10.14
C VAL A 151 -22.16 -4.83 10.38
N LYS A 152 -21.49 -4.04 9.54
CA LYS A 152 -21.54 -2.58 9.64
C LYS A 152 -22.96 -2.10 9.29
N LYS A 153 -23.51 -1.17 10.06
CA LYS A 153 -24.84 -0.59 9.83
C LYS A 153 -24.93 -0.05 8.40
N GLY A 154 -25.91 -0.51 7.63
CA GLY A 154 -26.11 -0.08 6.23
C GLY A 154 -25.29 -0.81 5.16
N PHE A 155 -24.56 -1.88 5.51
CA PHE A 155 -23.74 -2.64 4.56
C PHE A 155 -24.22 -4.09 4.37
N VAL A 156 -23.79 -4.65 3.24
CA VAL A 156 -23.90 -6.06 2.90
C VAL A 156 -22.55 -6.75 3.16
N GLY A 157 -22.55 -7.72 4.08
CA GLY A 157 -21.41 -8.58 4.40
C GLY A 157 -21.71 -10.05 4.08
N ASN A 158 -20.74 -10.93 4.31
CA ASN A 158 -20.94 -12.38 4.17
C ASN A 158 -21.02 -13.02 5.56
N CYS A 159 -21.86 -14.04 5.69
CA CYS A 159 -21.95 -14.85 6.90
C CYS A 159 -20.61 -15.51 7.19
N SER A 160 -20.09 -15.37 8.40
CA SER A 160 -18.83 -16.02 8.81
C SER A 160 -18.93 -17.55 8.87
N TYR A 161 -20.14 -18.11 8.81
CA TYR A 161 -20.41 -19.54 8.96
C TYR A 161 -20.77 -20.23 7.65
N CYS A 162 -21.68 -19.64 6.87
CA CYS A 162 -22.16 -20.25 5.62
C CYS A 162 -21.80 -19.45 4.36
N ASN A 163 -21.03 -18.36 4.49
CA ASN A 163 -20.69 -17.43 3.41
C ASN A 163 -21.89 -16.84 2.64
N SER A 164 -23.13 -17.01 3.10
CA SER A 164 -24.29 -16.38 2.49
C SER A 164 -24.21 -14.86 2.63
N VAL A 165 -24.74 -14.13 1.67
CA VAL A 165 -24.81 -12.67 1.70
C VAL A 165 -25.81 -12.21 2.79
N ILE A 166 -25.40 -11.26 3.63
CA ILE A 166 -26.16 -10.70 4.77
C ILE A 166 -26.08 -9.17 4.71
N GLY A 167 -27.20 -8.48 4.57
CA GLY A 167 -27.27 -7.02 4.61
C GLY A 167 -28.65 -6.55 4.22
N LYS A 168 -29.06 -5.37 4.72
CA LYS A 168 -30.36 -4.81 4.39
C LYS A 168 -30.36 -4.29 2.95
N LYS A 169 -31.40 -4.62 2.17
CA LYS A 169 -31.92 -3.70 1.15
C LYS A 169 -32.43 -2.43 1.85
#